data_AF-A0A5K0VSX7-F1
#
_entry.id   AF-A0A5K0VSX7-F1
#
_cell.length_a   1.000
_cell.length_b   1.000
_cell.length_c   1.000
_cell.angle_alpha   90.00
_cell.angle_beta   90.00
_cell.angle_gamma   90.00
#
_symmetry.space_group_name_H-M   'P 1'
#
loop_
_entity.id
_entity.type
_entity.pdbx_description
1 polymer ?
#
loop_
_entity_poly.entity_id
_entity_poly.type
_entity_poly.pdbx_seq_one_letter_code
_entity_poly.pdbx_strand_id
1 'polypeptide(L)' 'DSPSMEGLEKKERRWTLNDFEIGKPLGRGKFGNVYLAREKK' A
#
# COMPACT_ATOMS: atom_id res chain seq x y z
N ASP A 1 17.04 26.83 26.87
CA ASP A 1 16.77 26.10 25.63
C ASP A 1 16.51 24.64 25.87
N SER A 2 15.32 24.21 25.44
CA SER A 2 14.83 22.83 25.43
C SER A 2 15.43 22.05 24.25
N PRO A 3 15.66 20.73 24.36
CA PRO A 3 15.59 19.86 23.20
C PRO A 3 14.23 19.18 23.18
N SER A 4 13.41 19.57 22.22
CA SER A 4 12.14 18.94 21.87
C SER A 4 12.35 17.48 21.49
N MET A 5 11.82 16.54 22.29
CA MET A 5 11.61 15.16 21.86
C MET A 5 10.50 15.15 20.81
N GLU A 6 10.89 15.26 19.55
CA GLU A 6 9.99 14.98 18.44
C GLU A 6 9.79 13.46 18.34
N GLY A 7 8.57 13.03 18.68
CA GLY A 7 8.15 11.64 18.57
C GLY A 7 8.34 11.15 17.14
N LEU A 8 9.04 10.03 16.98
CA LEU A 8 9.07 9.26 15.75
C LEU A 8 7.65 8.72 15.52
N GLU A 9 6.80 9.53 14.88
CA GLU A 9 5.60 9.03 14.25
C GLU A 9 6.06 7.96 13.25
N LYS A 10 5.90 6.69 13.62
CA LYS A 10 5.88 5.60 12.66
C LYS A 10 4.67 5.85 11.78
N LYS A 11 4.84 6.67 10.74
CA LYS A 11 3.84 6.84 9.69
C LYS A 11 3.55 5.45 9.16
N GLU A 12 2.41 4.92 9.56
CA GLU A 12 1.90 3.66 9.04
C GLU A 12 1.93 3.79 7.52
N ARG A 13 2.71 2.94 6.85
CA ARG A 13 2.82 2.99 5.39
C ARG A 13 1.43 2.67 4.84
N ARG A 14 0.75 3.71 4.38
CA ARG A 14 -0.55 3.57 3.72
C ARG A 14 -0.30 3.07 2.31
N TRP A 15 -0.69 1.83 2.07
CA TRP A 15 -0.67 1.24 0.75
C TRP A 15 -1.60 1.98 -0.20
N THR A 16 -1.13 2.22 -1.40
CA THR A 16 -1.84 2.83 -2.51
C THR A 16 -1.69 1.97 -3.76
N LEU A 17 -2.52 2.19 -4.77
CA LEU A 17 -2.39 1.46 -6.04
C LEU A 17 -1.04 1.70 -6.74
N ASN A 18 -0.39 2.84 -6.46
CA ASN A 18 0.91 3.16 -7.07
C ASN A 18 2.03 2.25 -6.57
N ASP A 19 1.90 1.69 -5.37
CA ASP A 19 2.86 0.77 -4.75
C ASP A 19 2.83 -0.63 -5.38
N PHE A 20 1.84 -0.90 -6.24
CA PHE A 20 1.68 -2.19 -6.89
C PHE A 20 1.75 -2.09 -8.42
N GLU A 21 2.30 -3.13 -9.04
CA GLU A 21 2.10 -3.43 -10.46
C GLU A 21 0.88 -4.34 -10.59
N ILE A 22 -0.17 -3.88 -11.27
CA ILE A 22 -1.37 -4.67 -11.53
C ILE A 22 -1.13 -5.51 -12.79
N GLY A 23 -1.16 -6.82 -12.61
CA GLY A 23 -0.97 -7.81 -13.66
C GLY A 23 -2.28 -8.33 -14.25
N LYS A 24 -2.22 -9.58 -14.73
CA LYS A 24 -3.33 -10.21 -15.44
C LYS A 24 -4.57 -10.41 -14.54
N PRO A 25 -5.79 -10.35 -15.11
CA PRO A 25 -7.00 -10.70 -14.37
C PRO A 25 -6.97 -12.19 -13.99
N LEU A 26 -7.31 -12.47 -12.74
CA LEU A 26 -7.43 -13.83 -12.20
C LEU A 26 -8.88 -14.33 -12.28
N GLY A 27 -9.86 -13.42 -12.26
CA GLY A 27 -11.26 -13.76 -12.40
C GLY A 27 -12.19 -12.66 -11.92
N ARG A 28 -13.47 -13.03 -11.68
CA ARG A 28 -14.50 -12.15 -11.15
C ARG A 28 -15.18 -12.81 -9.96
N GLY A 29 -15.12 -12.15 -8.81
CA GLY A 29 -15.81 -12.55 -7.59
C GLY A 29 -17.13 -11.80 -7.39
N LYS A 30 -17.78 -12.05 -6.25
CA LYS A 30 -19.03 -11.40 -5.84
C LYS A 30 -18.95 -9.85 -5.84
N PHE A 31 -17.75 -9.31 -5.65
CA PHE A 31 -17.50 -7.87 -5.46
C PHE A 31 -16.69 -7.22 -6.58
N GLY A 32 -16.50 -7.91 -7.72
CA GLY A 32 -15.79 -7.36 -8.87
C GLY A 32 -14.62 -8.22 -9.34
N ASN A 33 -13.74 -7.61 -10.11
CA ASN A 33 -12.63 -8.31 -10.75
C ASN A 33 -11.45 -8.47 -9.79
N VAL A 34 -10.81 -9.63 -9.86
CA VAL A 34 -9.63 -9.98 -9.07
C VAL A 34 -8.43 -10.00 -10.01
N TYR A 35 -7.33 -9.37 -9.60
CA TYR A 35 -6.12 -9.23 -10.41
C TYR A 35 -4.91 -9.72 -9.63
N LEU A 36 -3.91 -10.21 -10.36
CA LEU A 36 -2.58 -10.43 -9.80
C LEU A 36 -1.92 -9.08 -9.52
N ALA A 37 -1.28 -8.92 -8.36
CA ALA A 37 -0.53 -7.72 -8.03
C ALA A 37 0.87 -8.07 -7.51
N ARG A 38 1.86 -7.26 -7.86
CA ARG A 38 3.23 -7.35 -7.34
C ARG A 38 3.59 -6.05 -6.63
N GLU A 39 4.19 -6.16 -5.43
CA GLU A 39 4.73 -5.02 -4.70
C GLU A 39 5.94 -4.42 -5.44
N LYS A 40 5.93 -3.11 -5.63
CA LYS A 40 7.09 -2.33 -6.05
C LYS A 40 7.89 -1.95 -4.81
N LYS A 41 9.21 -2.17 -4.85
CA LYS A 41 10.13 -1.64 -3.84
C LYS A 41 10.61 -0.25 -4.21
#